data_AF-A0A6L5FB93-F1
#
_entry.id   AF-A0A6L5FB93-F1
#
_cell.length_a   1.000
_cell.length_b   1.000
_cell.length_c   1.000
_cell.angle_alpha   90.00
_cell.angle_beta   90.00
_cell.angle_gamma   90.00
#
_symmetry.space_group_name_H-M   'P 1'
#
loop_
_entity.id
_entity.type
_entity.pdbx_description
1 polymer ?
#
loop_
_entity_poly.entity_id
_entity_poly.type
_entity_poly.pdbx_seq_one_letter_code
_entity_poly.pdbx_strand_id
1 'polypeptide(L)' 'MSTTRNSRIGTLAATLIVMVAALTLMSVTATADQGDTTLISVSTGEVPGDQRSSSPSVSADGRYVAFPSSATNLVED' A
#
# COMPACT_ATOMS: atom_id res chain seq x y z
N MET A 1 -6.88 35.33 -54.13
CA MET A 1 -6.51 35.60 -52.73
C MET A 1 -6.85 34.35 -51.91
N SER A 2 -5.89 33.45 -51.70
CA SER A 2 -6.10 32.19 -50.98
C SER A 2 -5.00 32.03 -49.96
N THR A 3 -5.25 32.46 -48.72
CA THR A 3 -4.31 32.29 -47.61
C THR A 3 -5.09 31.88 -46.38
N THR A 4 -5.62 30.66 -46.36
CA THR A 4 -6.25 30.09 -45.15
C THR A 4 -6.09 28.57 -45.08
N ARG A 5 -4.86 28.06 -45.28
CA ARG A 5 -4.59 26.60 -45.14
C ARG A 5 -3.52 26.22 -44.12
N ASN A 6 -2.97 27.18 -43.37
CA ASN A 6 -1.79 26.94 -42.51
C ASN A 6 -2.06 27.08 -40.99
N SER A 7 -3.22 27.60 -40.55
CA SER A 7 -3.51 27.74 -39.10
C SER A 7 -3.88 26.43 -38.39
N ARG A 8 -4.30 25.38 -39.11
CA ARG A 8 -4.75 24.13 -38.49
C ARG A 8 -3.61 23.22 -38.03
N ILE A 9 -2.41 23.38 -38.59
CA ILE A 9 -1.25 22.55 -38.26
C ILE A 9 -0.56 23.06 -36.97
N GLY A 10 -0.55 24.37 -36.74
CA GLY A 10 0.08 24.97 -35.56
C GLY A 10 -0.63 24.64 -34.24
N THR A 11 -1.96 24.59 -34.22
CA THR A 11 -2.73 24.25 -33.01
C THR A 11 -2.63 22.77 -32.65
N LEU A 12 -2.61 21.86 -33.63
CA LEU A 12 -2.46 20.43 -33.38
C LEU A 12 -1.05 20.06 -32.89
N ALA A 13 -0.01 20.71 -33.44
CA ALA A 13 1.36 20.52 -32.97
C ALA A 13 1.56 21.08 -31.55
N ALA A 14 1.00 22.25 -31.25
CA ALA A 14 1.08 22.86 -29.93
C ALA A 14 0.34 22.05 -28.85
N THR A 15 -0.87 21.53 -29.13
CA THR A 15 -1.60 20.68 -28.17
C THR A 15 -0.90 19.36 -27.95
N LEU A 16 -0.35 18.73 -29.00
CA LEU A 16 0.39 17.48 -28.86
C LEU A 16 1.66 17.65 -28.02
N ILE A 17 2.41 18.75 -28.20
CA ILE A 17 3.61 19.05 -27.40
C ILE A 17 3.25 19.29 -25.93
N VAL A 18 2.18 20.02 -25.64
CA VAL A 18 1.70 20.24 -24.26
C VAL A 18 1.25 18.93 -23.60
N MET A 19 0.59 18.05 -24.35
CA MET A 19 0.17 16.73 -23.85
C MET A 19 1.36 15.81 -23.54
N VAL A 20 2.40 15.82 -24.39
CA VAL A 20 3.63 15.03 -24.16
C VAL A 20 4.41 15.57 -22.96
N ALA A 21 4.54 16.89 -22.81
CA ALA A 21 5.19 17.51 -21.67
C ALA A 21 4.48 17.22 -20.34
N ALA A 22 3.14 17.19 -20.34
CA ALA A 22 2.34 16.82 -19.16
C ALA A 22 2.52 15.33 -18.79
N LEU A 23 2.68 14.44 -19.78
CA LEU A 23 2.84 13.01 -19.56
C LEU A 23 4.23 12.63 -18.99
N THR A 24 5.26 13.43 -19.26
CA THR A 24 6.64 13.17 -18.79
C THR A 24 6.90 13.54 -17.32
N LEU A 25 5.95 14.19 -16.63
CA LEU A 25 6.09 14.64 -15.23
C LEU A 25 5.55 13.63 -14.20
N MET A 26 4.94 12.53 -14.64
CA MET A 26 4.36 11.52 -13.75
C MET A 26 5.35 10.37 -13.53
N SER A 27 6.17 10.47 -12.48
CA SER A 27 6.90 9.30 -11.98
C SER A 27 5.90 8.27 -11.47
N VAL A 28 5.84 7.09 -12.11
CA VAL A 28 5.12 5.94 -11.53
C VAL A 28 6.00 5.37 -10.42
N THR A 29 5.75 5.81 -9.19
CA THR A 29 6.25 5.09 -8.01
C THR A 29 5.37 3.86 -7.85
N ALA A 30 5.90 2.67 -8.13
CA ALA A 30 5.22 1.44 -7.77
C ALA A 30 5.22 1.34 -6.23
N THR A 31 4.16 1.83 -5.59
CA THR A 31 3.94 1.56 -4.17
C THR A 31 3.47 0.11 -4.09
N ALA A 32 4.29 -0.77 -3.50
CA ALA A 32 3.73 -2.01 -2.99
C ALA A 32 2.61 -1.62 -2.02
N ASP A 33 1.42 -2.19 -2.19
CA ASP A 33 0.33 -2.00 -1.25
C ASP A 33 0.81 -2.54 0.10
N GLN A 34 1.18 -1.64 1.02
CA GLN A 34 1.53 -2.01 2.38
C GLN A 34 0.19 -2.26 3.07
N GLY A 35 -0.28 -3.50 3.01
CA GLY A 35 -1.47 -3.90 3.74
C GLY A 35 -1.31 -3.53 5.22
N ASP A 36 -2.42 -3.08 5.82
CA ASP A 36 -2.43 -2.73 7.24
C ASP A 36 -2.13 -3.96 8.10
N THR A 37 -1.20 -3.82 9.04
CA THR A 37 -0.91 -4.85 10.05
C THR A 37 -1.45 -4.43 11.41
N THR A 38 -2.21 -5.29 12.05
CA THR A 38 -2.69 -5.09 13.42
C THR A 38 -1.93 -5.99 14.39
N LEU A 39 -1.55 -5.45 15.56
CA LEU A 39 -0.91 -6.22 16.62
C LEU A 39 -1.96 -7.06 17.35
N ILE A 40 -1.81 -8.38 17.31
CA ILE A 40 -2.73 -9.33 17.99
C ILE A 40 -2.26 -9.73 19.39
N SER A 41 -0.97 -9.54 19.71
CA SER A 41 -0.39 -9.86 21.02
C SER A 41 -0.60 -8.70 21.99
N VAL A 42 -1.85 -8.46 22.33
CA VAL A 42 -2.28 -7.43 23.30
C VAL A 42 -3.11 -8.08 24.40
N SER A 43 -3.02 -7.57 25.61
CA SER A 43 -3.90 -7.97 26.72
C SER A 43 -5.32 -7.43 26.52
N THR A 44 -6.25 -7.85 27.38
CA THR A 44 -7.62 -7.33 27.43
C THR A 44 -7.67 -5.80 27.66
N GLY A 45 -6.64 -5.23 28.28
CA GLY A 45 -6.47 -3.78 28.47
C GLY A 45 -5.70 -3.08 27.35
N GLU A 46 -5.58 -3.70 26.16
CA GLU A 46 -4.87 -3.17 24.99
C GLU A 46 -3.36 -2.90 25.23
N VAL A 47 -2.76 -3.57 26.21
CA VAL A 47 -1.33 -3.46 26.50
C VAL A 47 -0.54 -4.47 25.65
N PRO A 48 0.49 -4.04 24.89
CA PRO A 48 1.33 -4.97 24.13
C PRO A 48 2.04 -6.00 25.02
N GLY A 49 2.18 -7.22 24.50
CA GLY A 49 2.99 -8.26 25.13
C GLY A 49 4.44 -7.82 25.34
N ASP A 50 4.99 -8.11 26.52
CA ASP A 50 6.33 -7.69 26.94
C ASP A 50 7.46 -8.62 26.46
N GLN A 51 7.13 -9.76 25.87
CA GLN A 51 8.10 -10.72 25.34
C GLN A 51 7.67 -11.29 23.98
N ARG A 52 8.48 -12.22 23.46
CA ARG A 52 8.37 -12.72 22.09
C ARG A 52 7.28 -13.78 21.94
N SER A 53 6.61 -13.76 20.79
CA SER A 53 5.84 -14.90 20.27
C SER A 53 6.66 -15.72 19.27
N SER A 54 6.56 -17.04 19.29
CA SER A 54 7.34 -17.92 18.42
C SER A 54 6.61 -19.22 18.10
N SER A 55 7.06 -19.91 17.04
CA SER A 55 6.58 -21.25 16.65
C SER A 55 5.06 -21.33 16.43
N PRO A 56 4.51 -20.59 15.44
CA PRO A 56 3.08 -20.63 15.18
C PRO A 56 2.61 -22.05 14.82
N SER A 57 1.38 -22.37 15.20
CA SER A 57 0.71 -23.63 14.85
C SER A 57 -0.60 -23.33 14.14
N VAL A 58 -0.95 -24.16 13.15
CA VAL A 58 -2.18 -24.02 12.36
C VAL A 58 -3.07 -25.24 12.62
N SER A 59 -4.37 -25.03 12.83
CA SER A 59 -5.33 -26.12 12.99
C SER A 59 -5.41 -26.98 11.72
N ALA A 60 -5.78 -28.26 11.87
CA ALA A 60 -5.85 -29.19 10.73
C ALA A 60 -6.82 -28.72 9.62
N ASP A 61 -7.85 -27.95 10.00
CA ASP A 61 -8.83 -27.37 9.08
C ASP A 61 -8.47 -25.94 8.60
N GLY A 62 -7.33 -25.39 9.02
CA GLY A 62 -6.85 -24.07 8.61
C GLY A 62 -7.64 -22.88 9.16
N ARG A 63 -8.63 -23.10 10.05
CA ARG A 63 -9.46 -22.02 10.60
C ARG A 63 -8.79 -21.21 11.70
N TYR A 64 -7.77 -21.76 12.34
CA TYR A 64 -7.08 -21.13 13.46
C TYR A 64 -5.57 -21.15 13.29
N VAL A 65 -4.94 -20.04 13.67
CA VAL A 65 -3.49 -19.94 13.84
C VAL A 65 -3.23 -19.47 15.27
N ALA A 66 -2.45 -20.24 16.01
CA ALA A 66 -2.04 -19.90 17.37
C ALA A 66 -0.57 -19.47 17.37
N PHE A 67 -0.25 -18.42 18.12
CA PHE A 67 1.10 -17.90 18.31
C PHE A 67 1.49 -18.04 19.79
N PRO A 68 2.22 -19.10 20.17
CA PRO A 68 2.75 -19.25 21.52
C PRO A 68 3.57 -18.02 21.92
N SER A 69 3.31 -17.47 23.10
CA SER A 69 3.97 -16.28 23.62
C SER A 69 4.65 -16.55 24.95
N SER A 70 5.82 -15.96 25.15
CA SER A 70 6.51 -15.92 26.44
C SER A 70 6.11 -14.72 27.30
N ALA A 71 5.23 -13.84 26.80
CA ALA A 71 4.85 -12.61 27.48
C ALA A 71 4.14 -12.89 28.81
N THR A 72 4.48 -12.10 29.83
CA THR A 72 3.97 -12.26 31.20
C THR A 72 2.76 -11.38 31.49
N ASN A 73 2.38 -10.51 30.54
CA ASN A 73 1.38 -9.47 30.72
C ASN A 73 0.20 -9.56 29.74
N LEU A 74 0.03 -10.68 29.03
CA LEU A 74 -1.09 -10.88 28.10
C LEU A 74 -2.37 -11.37 28.78
N VAL A 75 -2.24 -12.02 29.94
CA VAL A 75 -3.35 -12.61 30.70
C VAL A 75 -3.22 -12.16 32.15
N GLU A 76 -4.34 -11.83 32.78
CA GLU A 76 -4.42 -11.57 34.21
C GLU A 76 -4.37 -12.91 34.99
N ASP A 77 -3.90 -12.88 36.24
CA ASP A 77 -3.88 -14.05 37.15
C ASP A 77 -5.29 -14.44 37.63
#